data_AF-A0A7V1VR83-F1
#
_entry.id   AF-A0A7V1VR83-F1
#
_cell.length_a   1.000
_cell.length_b   1.000
_cell.length_c   1.000
_cell.angle_alpha   90.00
_cell.angle_beta   90.00
_cell.angle_gamma   90.00
#
_symmetry.space_group_name_H-M   'P 1'
#
loop_
_entity.id
_entity.type
_entity.pdbx_description
1 polymer ?
#
loop_
_entity_poly.entity_id
_entity_poly.type
_entity_poly.pdbx_seq_one_letter_code
_entity_poly.pdbx_strand_id
1 'polypeptide(L)' 'MGRAYMAIDVHVHIMPWWMIKPEAATSLKRDARAFEELIRIMEDPDRFIELLDAAGVQKAGLINYVSPDIMGFTEEVND' A
#
# COMPACT_ATOMS: atom_id res chain seq x y z
N MET A 1 21.01 16.57 12.86
CA MET A 1 19.86 17.50 12.79
C MET A 1 18.68 16.69 12.28
N GLY A 2 17.59 16.56 13.05
CA GLY A 2 16.46 15.71 12.69
C GLY A 2 15.76 16.23 11.43
N ARG A 3 15.31 15.32 10.56
CA ARG A 3 14.51 15.65 9.37
C ARG A 3 13.19 16.29 9.84
N ALA A 4 12.82 17.43 9.28
CA ALA A 4 11.54 18.08 9.58
C ALA A 4 10.44 17.41 8.74
N TYR A 5 9.59 16.61 9.39
CA TYR A 5 8.39 16.05 8.77
C TYR A 5 7.22 17.01 8.95
N MET A 6 6.41 17.20 7.91
CA MET A 6 5.37 18.23 7.87
C MET A 6 3.95 17.67 7.82
N ALA A 7 3.81 16.35 7.62
CA ALA A 7 2.52 15.70 7.43
C ALA A 7 2.42 14.37 8.19
N ILE A 8 1.20 14.05 8.59
CA ILE A 8 0.78 12.71 8.98
C ILE A 8 -0.27 12.30 7.95
N ASP A 9 -0.03 11.19 7.26
CA ASP A 9 -1.05 10.56 6.44
C ASP A 9 -1.92 9.67 7.34
N VAL A 10 -3.23 9.72 7.16
CA VAL A 10 -4.19 8.97 7.98
C VAL A 10 -4.82 7.82 7.23
N HIS A 11 -4.56 7.69 5.92
CA HIS A 11 -5.21 6.71 5.07
C HIS A 11 -4.29 6.25 3.93
N VAL A 12 -3.59 5.15 4.18
CA VAL A 12 -2.78 4.44 3.18
C VAL A 12 -3.22 2.99 3.10
N HIS A 13 -3.35 2.46 1.89
CA HIS A 13 -3.51 1.03 1.65
C HIS A 13 -2.17 0.43 1.24
N ILE A 14 -1.55 -0.34 2.15
CA ILE A 14 -0.53 -1.33 1.83
C ILE A 14 -1.23 -2.68 1.87
N MET A 15 -1.33 -3.37 0.73
CA MET A 15 -2.24 -4.52 0.58
C MET A 15 -1.55 -5.75 -0.02
N PRO A 16 -1.93 -6.95 0.41
CA PRO A 16 -1.34 -8.21 -0.07
C PRO A 16 -1.82 -8.53 -1.49
N TRP A 17 -0.99 -8.20 -2.48
CA TRP A 17 -1.34 -8.38 -3.89
C TRP A 17 -1.62 -9.83 -4.29
N TRP A 18 -1.09 -10.80 -3.56
CA TRP A 18 -1.35 -12.23 -3.76
C TRP A 18 -2.79 -12.65 -3.42
N MET A 19 -3.53 -11.84 -2.65
CA MET A 19 -4.94 -12.10 -2.34
C MET A 19 -5.89 -11.50 -3.40
N ILE A 20 -5.39 -10.65 -4.30
CA ILE A 20 -6.23 -9.93 -5.25
C ILE A 20 -6.72 -10.88 -6.35
N LYS A 21 -8.03 -10.86 -6.62
CA LYS A 21 -8.64 -11.60 -7.72
C LYS A 21 -8.01 -11.22 -9.06
N PRO A 22 -7.78 -12.18 -9.99
CA PRO A 22 -7.12 -11.91 -11.27
C PRO A 22 -7.74 -10.77 -12.08
N GLU A 23 -9.07 -10.64 -12.08
CA GLU A 23 -9.80 -9.62 -12.82
C GLU A 23 -9.57 -8.21 -12.24
N ALA A 24 -9.54 -8.11 -10.90
CA ALA A 24 -9.24 -6.88 -10.19
C ALA A 24 -7.77 -6.48 -10.39
N ALA A 25 -6.84 -7.43 -10.26
CA ALA A 25 -5.41 -7.21 -10.48
C ALA A 25 -5.13 -6.71 -11.90
N THR A 26 -5.81 -7.27 -12.91
CA THR A 26 -5.70 -6.83 -14.31
C THR A 26 -6.11 -5.38 -14.47
N SER A 27 -7.21 -4.99 -13.83
CA SER A 27 -7.72 -3.62 -13.88
C SER A 27 -6.76 -2.64 -13.20
N LEU A 28 -6.31 -2.96 -11.99
CA LEU A 28 -5.35 -2.12 -11.25
C LEU A 28 -4.02 -1.98 -11.99
N LYS A 29 -3.49 -3.07 -12.56
CA LYS A 29 -2.22 -3.04 -13.30
C LYS A 29 -2.28 -2.16 -14.54
N ARG A 30 -3.40 -2.17 -15.28
CA ARG A 30 -3.58 -1.34 -16.46
C ARG A 30 -3.47 0.15 -16.14
N ASP A 31 -4.00 0.56 -14.98
CA ASP A 31 -4.11 1.97 -14.61
C ASP A 31 -2.94 2.43 -13.71
N ALA A 32 -2.13 1.50 -13.21
CA ALA A 32 -0.97 1.76 -12.38
C ALA A 32 0.21 2.35 -13.16
N ARG A 33 0.76 3.47 -12.67
CA ARG A 33 2.07 3.97 -13.09
C ARG A 33 3.15 3.28 -12.26
N ALA A 34 4.22 2.83 -12.91
CA ALA A 34 5.34 2.15 -12.25
C ALA A 34 4.90 0.97 -11.37
N PHE A 35 4.06 0.09 -11.93
CA PHE A 35 3.46 -1.05 -11.24
C PHE A 35 4.48 -1.90 -10.47
N GLU A 36 5.63 -2.20 -11.07
CA GLU A 36 6.66 -3.02 -10.45
C GLU A 36 7.24 -2.37 -9.19
N GLU A 37 7.35 -1.04 -9.15
CA GLU A 37 7.80 -0.33 -7.95
C GLU A 37 6.72 -0.32 -6.88
N LEU A 38 5.45 -0.14 -7.26
CA LEU A 38 4.34 -0.24 -6.33
C LEU A 38 4.30 -1.61 -5.65
N ILE A 39 4.48 -2.70 -6.40
CA ILE A 39 4.55 -4.05 -5.81
C ILE A 39 5.71 -4.15 -4.81
N ARG A 40 6.90 -3.65 -5.16
CA ARG A 40 8.05 -3.67 -4.25
C ARG A 40 7.79 -2.89 -2.95
N ILE A 41 7.13 -1.73 -3.03
CA ILE A 41 6.73 -0.96 -1.85
C ILE A 41 5.70 -1.72 -1.00
N MET A 42 4.79 -2.48 -1.64
CA MET A 42 3.75 -3.24 -0.94
C MET A 42 4.31 -4.48 -0.23
N GLU A 43 5.42 -5.03 -0.72
CA GLU A 43 6.05 -6.26 -0.19
C GLU A 43 7.21 -5.97 0.79
N ASP A 44 7.77 -4.76 0.78
CA ASP A 44 8.94 -4.37 1.58
C ASP A 44 8.63 -3.12 2.43
N PRO A 45 8.49 -3.28 3.75
CA PRO A 45 8.15 -2.17 4.64
C PRO A 45 9.25 -1.09 4.71
N ASP A 46 10.52 -1.44 4.51
CA ASP A 46 11.61 -0.48 4.54
C ASP A 46 11.51 0.48 3.36
N ARG A 47 11.15 -0.03 2.17
CA ARG A 47 10.86 0.81 0.99
C ARG A 47 9.69 1.75 1.21
N PHE A 48 8.65 1.28 1.89
CA PHE A 48 7.53 2.15 2.24
C PHE A 48 7.98 3.27 3.20
N ILE A 49 8.81 2.98 4.19
CA ILE A 49 9.39 3.99 5.08
C ILE A 49 10.25 4.98 4.30
N GLU A 50 11.11 4.52 3.39
CA GLU A 50 11.91 5.38 2.50
C GLU A 50 11.04 6.33 1.66
N LEU A 51 9.90 5.84 1.17
CA LEU A 51 8.92 6.65 0.46
C LEU A 51 8.32 7.73 1.35
N LEU A 52 7.90 7.39 2.58
CA LEU A 52 7.37 8.37 3.55
C LEU A 52 8.42 9.44 3.87
N ASP A 53 9.67 9.03 4.04
CA ASP A 53 10.82 9.89 4.28
C ASP A 53 11.06 10.87 3.13
N ALA A 54 11.07 10.36 1.90
CA ALA A 54 11.21 11.17 0.70
C ALA A 54 10.05 12.17 0.54
N ALA A 55 8.84 11.78 0.95
CA ALA A 55 7.65 12.61 0.90
C ALA A 55 7.52 13.59 2.09
N GLY A 56 8.36 13.50 3.12
CA GLY A 56 8.25 14.34 4.33
C GLY A 56 7.05 13.98 5.22
N VAL A 57 6.57 12.74 5.13
CA VAL A 57 5.48 12.19 5.93
C VAL A 57 6.06 11.50 7.17
N GLN A 58 5.62 11.91 8.35
CA GLN A 58 6.13 11.41 9.62
C GLN A 58 5.57 10.03 9.99
N LYS A 59 4.28 9.84 9.71
CA LYS A 59 3.49 8.66 10.09
C LYS A 59 2.40 8.45 9.07
N ALA A 60 2.03 7.19 8.85
CA ALA A 60 0.92 6.79 8.00
C ALA A 60 -0.05 5.90 8.78
N GLY A 61 -1.35 6.17 8.66
CA GLY A 61 -2.41 5.25 9.06
C GLY A 61 -2.61 4.19 7.97
N LEU A 62 -2.29 2.93 8.27
CA LEU A 62 -2.54 1.81 7.35
C LEU A 62 -3.97 1.31 7.54
N ILE A 63 -4.70 1.26 6.43
CA ILE A 63 -6.11 0.85 6.42
C ILE A 63 -6.22 -0.47 5.66
N ASN A 64 -6.64 -1.50 6.39
CA ASN A 64 -7.05 -2.76 5.79
C ASN A 64 -8.56 -2.73 5.55
N TYR A 65 -9.03 -3.45 4.53
CA TYR A 65 -10.45 -3.65 4.32
C TYR A 65 -10.73 -5.03 3.76
N VAL A 66 -11.82 -5.62 4.25
CA VAL A 66 -12.28 -6.94 3.86
C VAL A 66 -13.25 -6.80 2.69
N SER A 67 -12.95 -7.49 1.59
CA SER A 67 -13.75 -7.47 0.37
C SER A 67 -13.57 -8.76 -0.42
N PRO A 68 -14.05 -9.91 0.10
CA PRO A 68 -13.78 -11.22 -0.48
C PRO A 68 -14.43 -11.38 -1.85
N ASP A 69 -15.60 -10.78 -2.07
CA ASP A 69 -16.36 -10.95 -3.30
C ASP A 69 -15.88 -10.08 -4.46
N ILE A 70 -15.31 -8.91 -4.17
CA ILE A 70 -14.85 -7.96 -5.19
C ILE A 70 -13.34 -8.04 -5.37
N MET A 71 -12.59 -7.88 -4.28
CA MET A 71 -11.13 -7.79 -4.34
C MET A 71 -10.44 -9.11 -4.06
N GLY A 72 -11.01 -9.97 -3.21
CA GLY A 72 -10.40 -11.21 -2.73
C GLY A 72 -9.81 -11.13 -1.32
N PHE A 73 -9.81 -9.95 -0.71
CA PHE A 73 -9.37 -9.74 0.67
C PHE A 73 -10.34 -10.40 1.66
N THR A 74 -9.92 -11.51 2.26
CA THR A 74 -10.58 -12.13 3.43
C THR A 74 -10.17 -11.40 4.71
N GLU A 75 -10.64 -11.85 5.87
CA GLU A 75 -10.23 -11.31 7.18
C GLU A 75 -8.70 -11.39 7.43
N GLU A 76 -8.00 -12.28 6.72
CA GLU A 76 -6.53 -12.48 6.81
C GLU A 76 -5.73 -11.20 6.51
N VAL A 77 -6.32 -10.19 5.85
CA VAL A 77 -5.64 -8.90 5.62
C VAL A 77 -5.38 -8.12 6.91
N ASN A 78 -5.97 -8.51 8.03
CA ASN A 78 -5.77 -7.86 9.33
C ASN A 78 -4.67 -8.51 10.20
N ASP A 79 -4.10 -9.63 9.76
CA ASP A 79 -3.09 -10.41 10.49
C ASP A 79 -1.67 -10.09 10.00
#